data_AF-A0A562KPS5-F1
#
_entry.id   AF-A0A562KPS5-F1
#
_cell.length_a   1.000
_cell.length_b   1.000
_cell.length_c   1.000
_cell.angle_alpha   90.00
_cell.angle_beta   90.00
_cell.angle_gamma   90.00
#
_symmetry.space_group_name_H-M   'P 1'
#
loop_
_entity.id
_entity.type
_entity.pdbx_description
1 polymer ?
#
loop_
_entity_poly.entity_id
_entity_poly.type
_entity_poly.pdbx_seq_one_letter_code
_entity_poly.pdbx_strand_id
1 'polypeptide(L)' 'MARRRTTDTDADDLPRYFVWVRGLEGPEPQKWLTMDFGVGDWKRPLVLAYLELPADERQLPLSALARRYPPPRVDLS' A
#
# COMPACT_ATOMS: atom_id res chain seq x y z
N MET A 1 33.37 -20.59 7.33
CA MET A 1 32.89 -19.21 7.09
C MET A 1 32.43 -19.10 5.65
N ALA A 2 31.16 -18.77 5.41
CA ALA A 2 30.68 -18.41 4.08
C ALA A 2 29.59 -17.35 4.22
N ARG A 3 30.02 -16.09 4.31
CA ARG A 3 29.16 -14.91 4.29
C ARG A 3 28.76 -14.69 2.83
N ARG A 4 27.63 -15.25 2.39
CA ARG A 4 27.04 -14.92 1.07
C ARG A 4 26.04 -13.79 1.26
N ARG A 5 26.21 -12.77 0.42
CA ARG A 5 25.63 -11.43 0.48
C ARG A 5 24.10 -11.49 0.40
N THR A 6 23.44 -11.25 1.52
CA THR A 6 22.08 -10.71 1.59
C THR A 6 22.23 -9.21 1.46
N THR A 7 21.79 -8.60 0.35
CA THR A 7 21.41 -7.16 0.20
C THR A 7 21.57 -6.75 -1.26
N ASP A 8 20.50 -6.79 -2.05
CA ASP A 8 20.21 -5.78 -3.10
C ASP A 8 18.83 -5.99 -3.72
N THR A 9 18.34 -7.24 -3.81
CA THR A 9 17.10 -7.58 -4.53
C THR A 9 15.79 -7.26 -3.77
N ASP A 10 15.83 -7.11 -2.45
CA ASP A 10 14.58 -7.04 -1.65
C ASP A 10 13.89 -5.67 -1.66
N ALA A 11 14.62 -4.58 -1.98
CA ALA A 11 14.05 -3.23 -1.91
C ALA A 11 13.08 -2.90 -3.05
N ASP A 12 13.23 -3.59 -4.20
CA ASP A 12 12.39 -3.37 -5.38
C ASP A 12 11.06 -4.15 -5.29
N ASP A 13 11.04 -5.27 -4.56
CA ASP A 13 9.86 -6.11 -4.30
C ASP A 13 9.05 -5.70 -3.07
N LEU A 14 9.45 -4.65 -2.35
CA LEU A 14 8.68 -4.11 -1.23
C LEU A 14 7.57 -3.18 -1.74
N PRO A 15 6.33 -3.30 -1.22
CA PRO A 15 5.22 -2.44 -1.63
C PRO A 15 5.55 -0.97 -1.41
N ARG A 16 5.49 -0.20 -2.50
CA ARG A 16 5.84 1.23 -2.53
C ARG A 16 4.67 2.13 -2.18
N TYR A 17 3.44 1.62 -2.22
CA TYR A 17 2.24 2.42 -2.02
C TYR A 17 1.39 1.82 -0.91
N PHE A 18 0.88 2.69 -0.05
CA PHE A 18 -0.22 2.42 0.85
C PHE A 18 -1.49 3.01 0.25
N VAL A 19 -2.54 2.21 0.14
CA VAL A 19 -3.75 2.58 -0.60
C VAL A 19 -4.97 2.27 0.24
N TRP A 20 -5.87 3.24 0.37
CA TRP A 20 -7.21 3.01 0.87
C TRP A 20 -8.13 2.71 -0.30
N VAL A 21 -8.80 1.57 -0.27
CA VAL A 21 -9.80 1.19 -1.26
C VAL A 21 -11.19 1.16 -0.64
N ARG A 22 -12.24 1.33 -1.45
CA ARG A 22 -13.62 1.11 -1.04
C ARG A 22 -13.84 -0.39 -0.81
N GLY A 23 -13.97 -0.79 0.44
CA GLY A 23 -14.39 -2.11 0.87
C GLY A 23 -15.90 -2.18 1.14
N LEU A 24 -16.36 -3.36 1.50
CA LEU A 24 -17.79 -3.61 1.79
C LEU A 24 -18.22 -3.03 3.14
N GLU A 25 -17.34 -3.05 4.14
CA GLU A 25 -17.61 -2.54 5.50
C GLU A 25 -17.04 -1.14 5.74
N GLY A 26 -16.39 -0.55 4.73
CA GLY A 26 -15.74 0.75 4.82
C GLY A 26 -14.43 0.78 4.03
N PRO A 27 -13.65 1.88 4.15
CA PRO A 27 -12.33 1.95 3.56
C PRO A 27 -11.43 0.81 4.07
N GLU A 28 -10.77 0.09 3.16
CA GLU A 28 -9.87 -1.00 3.48
C GLU A 28 -8.42 -0.64 3.12
N PRO A 29 -7.45 -0.85 4.03
CA PRO A 29 -6.05 -0.52 3.79
C PRO A 29 -5.35 -1.63 3.01
N GLN A 30 -4.61 -1.26 1.96
CA GLN A 30 -3.83 -2.15 1.12
C GLN A 30 -2.41 -1.64 0.86
N LYS A 31 -1.55 -2.53 0.38
CA LYS A 31 -0.16 -2.25 0.00
C LYS A 31 0.10 -2.69 -1.42
N TRP A 32 0.52 -1.77 -2.28
CA TRP A 32 0.75 -2.05 -3.70
C TRP A 32 2.21 -1.77 -4.07
N LEU A 33 2.76 -2.58 -4.97
CA LEU A 33 4.13 -2.42 -5.49
C LEU A 33 4.23 -1.26 -6.46
N THR A 34 3.21 -1.11 -7.31
CA THR A 34 3.09 -0.07 -8.32
C THR A 34 1.67 0.50 -8.26
N MET A 35 1.47 1.72 -8.79
CA MET A 35 0.13 2.25 -9.05
C MET A 35 -0.46 1.71 -10.35
N ASP A 36 -0.11 0.48 -10.73
CA ASP A 36 -0.75 -0.18 -11.86
C ASP A 36 -2.12 -0.69 -11.40
N PHE A 37 -3.18 -0.03 -11.86
CA PHE A 37 -4.57 -0.38 -11.52
C PHE A 37 -5.04 -1.67 -12.23
N GLY A 38 -4.14 -2.37 -12.96
CA GLY A 38 -4.39 -3.59 -13.72
C GLY A 38 -4.99 -3.32 -15.10
N VAL A 39 -5.07 -4.39 -15.92
CA VAL A 39 -5.76 -4.37 -17.22
C VAL A 39 -7.25 -4.08 -16.99
N GLY A 40 -7.72 -2.95 -17.52
CA GLY A 40 -9.12 -2.52 -17.47
C GLY A 40 -9.45 -1.48 -16.39
N ASP A 41 -8.47 -0.89 -15.69
CA ASP A 41 -8.64 0.24 -14.74
C ASP A 41 -9.68 0.02 -13.63
N TRP A 42 -10.20 -1.20 -13.46
CA TRP A 42 -11.37 -1.48 -12.63
C TRP A 42 -11.14 -1.22 -11.13
N LYS A 43 -9.88 -1.19 -10.68
CA LYS A 43 -9.50 -0.81 -9.32
C LYS A 43 -9.43 0.70 -9.11
N ARG A 44 -9.25 1.48 -10.17
CA ARG A 44 -9.09 2.93 -10.10
C ARG A 44 -10.32 3.62 -9.49
N PRO A 45 -11.57 3.22 -9.81
CA PRO A 45 -12.77 3.71 -9.12
C PRO A 45 -12.87 3.29 -7.64
N LEU A 46 -12.16 2.24 -7.23
CA LEU A 46 -12.18 1.75 -5.85
C LEU A 46 -11.15 2.46 -4.97
N VAL A 47 -10.10 3.06 -5.53
CA VAL A 47 -9.09 3.78 -4.75
C VAL A 47 -9.66 5.09 -4.22
N LEU A 48 -9.69 5.21 -2.90
CA LEU A 48 -10.17 6.38 -2.18
C LEU A 48 -9.02 7.37 -1.91
N ALA A 49 -7.85 6.84 -1.54
CA ALA A 49 -6.63 7.61 -1.32
C ALA A 49 -5.41 6.70 -1.48
N TYR A 50 -4.26 7.28 -1.79
CA TYR A 50 -2.99 6.58 -1.84
C TYR A 50 -1.86 7.45 -1.28
N LEU A 51 -0.82 6.79 -0.79
CA LEU A 51 0.40 7.39 -0.27
C LEU A 51 1.59 6.57 -0.76
N GLU A 52 2.64 7.24 -1.24
CA GLU A 52 3.92 6.59 -1.48
C GLU A 52 4.66 6.38 -0.15
N LEU A 53 5.03 5.15 0.14
CA LEU A 53 5.70 4.75 1.37
C LEU A 53 7.20 5.03 1.30
N PRO A 54 7.75 5.81 2.24
CA PRO A 54 9.19 5.94 2.39
C PRO A 54 9.79 4.59 2.80
N ALA A 55 11.08 4.39 2.51
CA ALA A 55 11.73 3.08 2.61
C ALA A 55 11.61 2.44 4.02
N ASP A 56 11.64 3.26 5.06
CA ASP A 56 11.48 2.85 6.47
C ASP A 56 10.06 2.37 6.81
N GLU A 57 9.05 2.81 6.05
CA GLU A 57 7.65 2.44 6.30
C GLU A 57 7.17 1.27 5.44
N ARG A 58 7.89 0.91 4.37
CA ARG A 58 7.50 -0.19 3.47
C ARG A 58 7.37 -1.54 4.17
N GLN A 59 8.10 -1.75 5.26
CA GLN A 59 8.06 -2.98 6.06
C GLN A 59 6.99 -2.95 7.16
N LEU A 60 6.39 -1.79 7.46
CA LEU A 60 5.40 -1.68 8.54
C LEU A 60 4.12 -2.46 8.22
N PRO A 61 3.49 -3.13 9.19
CA PRO A 61 2.23 -3.83 8.95
C PRO A 61 1.11 -2.84 8.60
N LEU A 62 0.10 -3.28 7.83
CA LEU A 62 -1.04 -2.46 7.41
C LEU A 62 -1.73 -1.76 8.58
N SER A 63 -1.90 -2.44 9.73
CA SER A 63 -2.53 -1.85 10.91
C SER A 63 -1.73 -0.68 11.50
N ALA A 64 -0.41 -0.70 11.40
CA ALA A 64 0.43 0.41 11.84
C ALA A 64 0.33 1.59 10.87
N LEU A 65 0.33 1.30 9.55
CA LEU A 65 0.11 2.32 8.52
C LEU A 65 -1.27 2.95 8.62
N ALA A 66 -2.33 2.17 8.81
CA ALA A 66 -3.69 2.67 8.97
C ALA A 66 -3.88 3.55 10.21
N ARG A 67 -3.07 3.37 11.25
CA ARG A 67 -3.04 4.25 12.43
C ARG A 67 -2.30 5.56 12.14
N ARG A 68 -1.23 5.54 11.34
CA ARG A 68 -0.47 6.73 10.93
C ARG A 68 -1.22 7.55 9.88
N TYR A 69 -1.89 6.87 8.96
CA TYR A 69 -2.58 7.41 7.80
C TYR A 69 -4.03 6.93 7.84
N PRO A 70 -4.89 7.60 8.62
CA PRO A 70 -6.29 7.22 8.75
C PRO A 70 -7.00 7.30 7.39
N PRO A 71 -8.10 6.54 7.21
CA PRO A 71 -8.85 6.56 5.97
C PRO A 71 -9.40 7.97 5.68
N PRO A 72 -9.50 8.37 4.41
CA PRO A 72 -10.17 9.61 4.05
C PRO A 72 -11.61 9.56 4.57
N ARG A 73 -12.11 10.71 5.05
CA ARG A 73 -13.53 10.87 5.39
C ARG A 73 -14.34 10.85 4.10
N VAL A 74 -14.58 9.66 3.58
CA VAL A 74 -15.49 9.49 2.46
C VAL A 74 -16.89 9.58 3.04
N ASP A 75 -17.53 10.73 2.85
CA ASP A 75 -18.94 10.89 3.15
C ASP A 75 -19.69 9.93 2.21
N LEU A 76 -20.19 8.82 2.76
CA LEU A 76 -21.05 7.88 2.05
C LEU A 76 -22.45 8.51 2.00
N SER A 77 -22.59 9.61 1.27
CA SER A 77 -23.89 10.20 0.89
C SER A 77 -24.54 9.40 -0.23
#